data_AF-A0A6B3HID7-F1
#
_entry.id   AF-A0A6B3HID7-F1
#
_cell.length_a   1.000
_cell.length_b   1.000
_cell.length_c   1.000
_cell.angle_alpha   90.00
_cell.angle_beta   90.00
_cell.angle_gamma   90.00
#
_symmetry.space_group_name_H-M   'P 1'
#
loop_
_entity.id
_entity.type
_entity.pdbx_description
1 polymer ?
#
loop_
_entity_poly.entity_id
_entity_poly.type
_entity_poly.pdbx_seq_one_letter_code
_entity_poly.pdbx_strand_id
1 'polypeptide(L)'
;IVDWVTATDPVNDGDGTWLQMSQTVTGPTFTAGGKTYSAPAGSYKFATFAESATTGGDMAGDLNRDGDTTDVWGVLYDAVKGTIRVDLNANADFSDDTALKPYKDKFQVAYFGEDDPATKIVERIPFVVETRKNVVYNAAGAKADYVNIGVIEGSHGTHVAGITAANGLFGGKMNGAAPGAKVVSSRACTWSGGCTNIALTEGMIDLVVNRGVDIVNMSIGGLP
;
A
#
# COMPACT_ATOMS: atom_id res chain seq x y z
N ILE A 1 0.99 15.29 -2.38
CA ILE A 1 1.83 14.26 -1.74
C ILE A 1 3.05 14.05 -2.61
N VAL A 2 4.26 14.03 -2.05
CA VAL A 2 5.51 13.81 -2.81
C VAL A 2 6.12 12.43 -2.57
N ASP A 3 5.65 11.72 -1.55
CA ASP A 3 6.07 10.38 -1.21
C ASP A 3 5.02 9.73 -0.29
N TRP A 4 4.89 8.40 -0.32
CA TRP A 4 3.94 7.63 0.47
C TRP A 4 4.60 6.32 0.88
N VAL A 5 4.55 6.00 2.17
CA VAL A 5 5.02 4.72 2.71
C VAL A 5 4.15 4.18 3.82
N THR A 6 4.20 2.87 3.96
CA THR A 6 3.81 2.12 5.14
C THR A 6 5.02 2.03 6.06
N ALA A 7 4.92 2.63 7.25
CA ALA A 7 5.99 2.60 8.24
C ALA A 7 6.07 1.26 8.98
N THR A 8 4.97 0.50 9.04
CA THR A 8 4.89 -0.76 9.76
C THR A 8 5.99 -1.74 9.34
N ASP A 9 6.47 -2.50 10.30
CA ASP A 9 7.45 -3.56 10.09
C ASP A 9 6.78 -4.76 9.41
N PRO A 10 7.35 -5.30 8.31
CA PRO A 10 6.71 -6.37 7.53
C PRO A 10 6.58 -7.71 8.27
N VAL A 11 7.22 -7.85 9.43
CA VAL A 11 7.34 -9.11 10.17
C VAL A 11 6.64 -9.00 11.53
N ASN A 12 6.86 -7.91 12.25
CA ASN A 12 6.53 -7.79 13.67
C ASN A 12 5.21 -7.07 13.93
N ASP A 13 4.74 -6.22 13.01
CA ASP A 13 3.53 -5.41 13.22
C ASP A 13 2.23 -6.13 12.83
N GLY A 14 2.32 -7.33 12.24
CA GLY A 14 1.13 -8.09 11.81
C GLY A 14 0.32 -7.38 10.71
N ASP A 15 0.96 -6.49 9.96
CA ASP A 15 0.34 -5.73 8.89
C ASP A 15 0.19 -6.61 7.63
N GLY A 16 -1.06 -7.04 7.36
CA GLY A 16 -1.38 -7.93 6.25
C GLY A 16 -1.22 -7.33 4.86
N THR A 17 -0.92 -6.03 4.72
CA THR A 17 -0.58 -5.44 3.41
C THR A 17 0.88 -5.66 3.02
N TRP A 18 1.73 -6.11 3.94
CA TRP A 18 3.08 -6.58 3.62
C TRP A 18 3.08 -8.06 3.21
N LEU A 19 3.39 -8.30 1.95
CA LEU A 19 3.45 -9.63 1.34
C LEU A 19 4.89 -10.12 1.30
N GLN A 20 5.17 -11.23 1.99
CA GLN A 20 6.46 -11.89 1.90
C GLN A 20 6.61 -12.59 0.54
N MET A 21 7.55 -12.14 -0.30
CA MET A 21 7.72 -12.63 -1.66
C MET A 21 8.65 -13.85 -1.74
N SER A 22 8.21 -14.98 -1.18
CA SER A 22 9.02 -16.20 -1.06
C SER A 22 8.91 -17.14 -2.26
N GLN A 23 7.73 -17.29 -2.86
CA GLN A 23 7.49 -18.20 -3.98
C GLN A 23 8.09 -17.67 -5.27
N THR A 24 8.97 -18.45 -5.91
CA THR A 24 9.52 -18.13 -7.24
C THR A 24 8.65 -18.75 -8.32
N VAL A 25 8.31 -17.96 -9.34
CA VAL A 25 7.53 -18.40 -10.50
C VAL A 25 8.19 -17.93 -11.80
N THR A 26 7.83 -18.57 -12.92
CA THR A 26 8.43 -18.28 -14.23
C THR A 26 7.33 -18.14 -15.28
N GLY A 27 7.31 -17.02 -16.01
CA GLY A 27 6.42 -16.83 -17.16
C GLY A 27 6.87 -17.62 -18.40
N PRO A 28 6.03 -17.74 -19.45
CA PRO A 28 4.81 -16.99 -19.65
C PRO A 28 3.59 -17.55 -18.91
N THR A 29 3.70 -18.75 -18.35
CA THR A 29 2.61 -19.40 -17.61
C THR A 29 3.17 -20.11 -16.39
N PHE A 30 2.50 -20.01 -15.25
CA PHE A 30 2.84 -20.76 -14.03
C PHE A 30 1.60 -21.13 -13.25
N THR A 31 1.73 -22.07 -12.31
CA THR A 31 0.63 -22.47 -11.42
C THR A 31 0.99 -22.11 -9.97
N ALA A 32 0.07 -21.47 -9.27
CA ALA A 32 0.18 -21.13 -7.85
C ALA A 32 -1.20 -21.21 -7.18
N GLY A 33 -1.28 -21.81 -5.99
CA GLY A 33 -2.54 -21.94 -5.25
C GLY A 33 -3.65 -22.68 -6.02
N GLY A 34 -3.30 -23.58 -6.95
CA GLY A 34 -4.27 -24.30 -7.79
C GLY A 34 -4.82 -23.50 -8.99
N LYS A 35 -4.46 -22.22 -9.15
CA LYS A 35 -4.81 -21.38 -10.32
C LYS A 35 -3.61 -21.33 -11.28
N THR A 36 -3.87 -21.35 -12.59
CA THR A 36 -2.84 -21.12 -13.62
C THR A 36 -2.89 -19.66 -14.04
N TYR A 37 -1.75 -19.00 -13.99
CA TYR A 37 -1.57 -17.60 -14.34
C TYR A 37 -0.79 -17.47 -15.64
N SER A 38 -1.17 -16.48 -16.46
CA SER A 38 -0.34 -15.93 -17.53
C SER A 38 0.47 -14.74 -17.01
N ALA A 39 1.70 -14.57 -17.50
CA ALA A 39 2.56 -13.45 -17.16
C ALA A 39 3.53 -13.14 -18.30
N PRO A 40 4.11 -11.93 -18.36
CA PRO A 40 5.21 -11.66 -19.30
C PRO A 40 6.38 -12.64 -19.06
N ALA A 41 7.09 -13.06 -20.11
CA ALA A 41 8.22 -13.98 -19.96
C ALA A 41 9.29 -13.42 -19.01
N GLY A 42 9.73 -14.22 -18.03
CA GLY A 42 10.68 -13.79 -17.00
C GLY A 42 10.57 -14.62 -15.73
N SER A 43 11.44 -14.33 -14.75
CA SER A 43 11.37 -14.90 -13.41
C SER A 43 10.86 -13.86 -12.42
N TYR A 44 9.91 -14.25 -11.59
CA TYR A 44 9.21 -13.37 -10.66
C TYR A 44 9.09 -14.02 -9.29
N LYS A 45 8.66 -13.21 -8.33
CA LYS A 45 8.07 -13.71 -7.09
C LYS A 45 6.55 -13.54 -7.14
N PHE A 46 5.84 -14.45 -6.49
CA PHE A 46 4.38 -14.43 -6.43
C PHE A 46 3.90 -14.51 -4.97
N ALA A 47 2.82 -13.80 -4.69
CA ALA A 47 2.02 -13.88 -3.47
C ALA A 47 0.57 -13.52 -3.81
N THR A 48 -0.33 -13.68 -2.84
CA THR A 48 -1.72 -13.22 -2.95
C THR A 48 -2.02 -12.20 -1.87
N PHE A 49 -2.84 -11.21 -2.19
CA PHE A 49 -3.33 -10.19 -1.26
C PHE A 49 -4.84 -10.35 -1.09
N ALA A 50 -5.30 -10.48 0.15
CA ALA A 50 -6.73 -10.56 0.47
C ALA A 50 -7.21 -9.24 1.06
N GLU A 51 -8.36 -8.73 0.63
CA GLU A 51 -8.90 -7.46 1.16
C GLU A 51 -9.28 -7.53 2.64
N SER A 52 -9.60 -8.71 3.15
CA SER A 52 -9.82 -8.97 4.58
C SER A 52 -8.61 -8.59 5.45
N ALA A 53 -7.42 -8.40 4.88
CA ALA A 53 -6.31 -7.75 5.58
C ALA A 53 -6.65 -6.34 6.09
N THR A 54 -7.72 -5.73 5.57
CA THR A 54 -8.15 -4.36 5.83
C THR A 54 -9.45 -4.23 6.65
N THR A 55 -9.96 -5.32 7.22
CA THR A 55 -11.27 -5.34 7.93
C THR A 55 -11.40 -4.32 9.07
N GLY A 56 -10.31 -4.00 9.77
CA GLY A 56 -10.36 -3.08 10.93
C GLY A 56 -10.31 -1.58 10.60
N GLY A 57 -10.32 -1.20 9.33
CA GLY A 57 -10.17 0.19 8.87
C GLY A 57 -11.44 0.75 8.25
N ASP A 58 -11.37 1.95 7.67
CA ASP A 58 -12.55 2.65 7.11
C ASP A 58 -13.21 1.89 5.95
N MET A 59 -12.45 1.04 5.23
CA MET A 59 -12.95 0.22 4.13
C MET A 59 -13.58 -1.09 4.61
N ALA A 60 -13.49 -1.43 5.91
CA ALA A 60 -14.08 -2.61 6.52
C ALA A 60 -13.76 -3.95 5.83
N GLY A 61 -12.66 -4.03 5.08
CA GLY A 61 -12.26 -5.24 4.36
C GLY A 61 -12.86 -5.38 2.96
N ASP A 62 -13.55 -4.34 2.46
CA ASP A 62 -14.19 -4.27 1.14
C ASP A 62 -13.45 -3.22 0.29
N LEU A 63 -12.35 -3.65 -0.35
CA LEU A 63 -11.45 -2.75 -1.07
C LEU A 63 -11.96 -2.41 -2.48
N ASN A 64 -12.80 -3.25 -3.07
CA ASN A 64 -13.39 -3.00 -4.38
C ASN A 64 -14.82 -2.42 -4.31
N ARG A 65 -15.42 -2.36 -3.11
CA ARG A 65 -16.77 -1.88 -2.82
C ARG A 65 -17.89 -2.67 -3.48
N ASP A 66 -17.72 -3.98 -3.60
CA ASP A 66 -18.76 -4.87 -4.12
C ASP A 66 -19.70 -5.44 -3.05
N GLY A 67 -19.41 -5.17 -1.78
CA GLY A 67 -20.25 -5.53 -0.64
C GLY A 67 -19.87 -6.84 0.04
N ASP A 68 -18.72 -7.42 -0.27
CA ASP A 68 -18.13 -8.49 0.53
C ASP A 68 -16.68 -8.21 0.99
N THR A 69 -15.98 -9.23 1.51
CA THR A 69 -14.62 -9.11 2.05
C THR A 69 -13.75 -10.31 1.67
N THR A 70 -14.13 -11.00 0.60
CA THR A 70 -13.61 -12.31 0.24
C THR A 70 -12.62 -12.27 -0.91
N ASP A 71 -12.41 -11.10 -1.53
CA ASP A 71 -11.53 -10.99 -2.66
C ASP A 71 -10.07 -11.27 -2.33
N VAL A 72 -9.43 -11.89 -3.31
CA VAL A 72 -8.00 -12.20 -3.28
C VAL A 72 -7.40 -11.93 -4.65
N TRP A 73 -6.44 -11.01 -4.71
CA TRP A 73 -5.70 -10.67 -5.91
C TRP A 73 -4.33 -11.34 -5.94
N GLY A 74 -3.93 -11.81 -7.12
CA GLY A 74 -2.56 -12.23 -7.36
C GLY A 74 -1.62 -11.03 -7.39
N VAL A 75 -0.43 -11.16 -6.82
CA VAL A 75 0.61 -10.13 -6.83
C VAL A 75 1.91 -10.69 -7.39
N LEU A 76 2.37 -10.12 -8.50
CA LEU A 76 3.57 -10.52 -9.22
C LEU A 76 4.67 -9.46 -9.06
N TYR A 77 5.81 -9.86 -8.49
CA TYR A 77 6.96 -8.99 -8.25
C TYR A 77 8.14 -9.37 -9.13
N ASP A 78 8.58 -8.42 -9.95
CA ASP A 78 9.84 -8.49 -10.71
C ASP A 78 10.95 -7.86 -9.85
N ALA A 79 11.78 -8.68 -9.21
CA ALA A 79 12.84 -8.21 -8.32
C ALA A 79 13.99 -7.50 -9.07
N VAL A 80 14.20 -7.85 -10.34
CA VAL A 80 15.25 -7.27 -11.20
C VAL A 80 14.85 -5.85 -11.59
N LYS A 81 13.62 -5.68 -12.08
CA LYS A 81 13.10 -4.37 -12.45
C LYS A 81 12.62 -3.59 -11.25
N GLY A 82 12.33 -4.23 -10.12
CA GLY A 82 11.69 -3.63 -8.96
C GLY A 82 10.30 -3.09 -9.30
N THR A 83 9.48 -3.90 -9.97
CA THR A 83 8.09 -3.55 -10.36
C THR A 83 7.11 -4.58 -9.83
N ILE A 84 5.89 -4.14 -9.55
CA ILE A 84 4.82 -4.97 -9.01
C ILE A 84 3.61 -4.90 -9.94
N ARG A 85 2.97 -6.03 -10.20
CA ARG A 85 1.67 -6.13 -10.85
C ARG A 85 0.68 -6.77 -9.88
N VAL A 86 -0.56 -6.30 -9.91
CA VAL A 86 -1.67 -6.84 -9.12
C VAL A 86 -2.75 -7.23 -10.13
N ASP A 87 -3.22 -8.47 -10.09
CA ASP A 87 -4.26 -9.04 -10.96
C ASP A 87 -5.64 -8.45 -10.61
N LEU A 88 -5.81 -7.14 -10.84
CA LEU A 88 -6.93 -6.35 -10.31
C LEU A 88 -8.30 -6.76 -10.87
N ASN A 89 -8.32 -7.35 -12.08
CA ASN A 89 -9.53 -7.86 -12.72
C ASN A 89 -9.76 -9.37 -12.46
N ALA A 90 -8.92 -9.98 -11.61
CA ALA A 90 -8.97 -11.37 -11.17
C ALA A 90 -8.97 -12.42 -12.31
N ASN A 91 -8.48 -12.05 -13.50
CA ASN A 91 -8.52 -12.91 -14.69
C ASN A 91 -7.34 -13.91 -14.75
N ALA A 92 -6.41 -13.85 -13.79
CA ALA A 92 -5.16 -14.63 -13.78
C ALA A 92 -4.25 -14.39 -15.00
N ASP A 93 -4.23 -13.17 -15.51
CA ASP A 93 -3.34 -12.76 -16.60
C ASP A 93 -2.62 -11.47 -16.24
N PHE A 94 -1.36 -11.57 -15.82
CA PHE A 94 -0.54 -10.40 -15.53
C PHE A 94 -0.05 -9.65 -16.77
N SER A 95 -0.40 -10.07 -17.99
CA SER A 95 0.10 -9.45 -19.22
C SER A 95 -0.57 -8.10 -19.54
N ASP A 96 -1.81 -7.90 -19.09
CA ASP A 96 -2.57 -6.65 -19.25
C ASP A 96 -2.46 -5.72 -18.03
N ASP A 97 -2.04 -6.23 -16.87
CA ASP A 97 -1.84 -5.42 -15.66
C ASP A 97 -0.76 -4.35 -15.81
N THR A 98 -0.93 -3.22 -15.13
CA THR A 98 0.10 -2.17 -15.12
C THR A 98 1.27 -2.55 -14.20
N ALA A 99 2.51 -2.41 -14.68
CA ALA A 99 3.68 -2.51 -13.82
C ALA A 99 3.85 -1.23 -12.99
N LEU A 100 3.69 -1.37 -11.68
CA LEU A 100 3.80 -0.31 -10.69
C LEU A 100 5.20 -0.23 -10.09
N LYS A 101 5.62 1.00 -9.80
CA LYS A 101 6.83 1.36 -9.06
C LYS A 101 6.47 1.95 -7.69
N PRO A 102 7.41 1.97 -6.73
CA PRO A 102 7.28 2.79 -5.53
C PRO A 102 6.77 4.19 -5.84
N TYR A 103 5.80 4.69 -5.07
CA TYR A 103 5.08 5.92 -5.39
C TYR A 103 6.02 7.10 -5.72
N LYS A 104 7.10 7.26 -4.96
CA LYS A 104 8.10 8.32 -5.17
C LYS A 104 8.73 8.33 -6.57
N ASP A 105 8.84 7.17 -7.22
CA ASP A 105 9.58 7.02 -8.47
C ASP A 105 8.79 7.56 -9.68
N LYS A 106 7.46 7.35 -9.68
CA LYS A 106 6.59 7.58 -10.84
C LYS A 106 5.24 8.22 -10.50
N PHE A 107 4.94 8.43 -9.22
CA PHE A 107 3.65 8.93 -8.72
C PHE A 107 2.46 8.09 -9.22
N GLN A 108 2.69 6.79 -9.42
CA GLN A 108 1.65 5.87 -9.87
C GLN A 108 0.70 5.55 -8.72
N VAL A 109 -0.60 5.62 -9.04
CA VAL A 109 -1.70 5.18 -8.18
C VAL A 109 -2.52 4.19 -9.00
N ALA A 110 -2.85 3.07 -8.39
CA ALA A 110 -3.78 2.09 -8.93
C ALA A 110 -5.02 2.04 -8.03
N TYR A 111 -6.05 1.31 -8.46
CA TYR A 111 -7.35 1.34 -7.80
C TYR A 111 -7.92 -0.08 -7.71
N PHE A 112 -8.46 -0.41 -6.54
CA PHE A 112 -9.38 -1.52 -6.38
C PHE A 112 -10.81 -1.04 -6.70
N GLY A 113 -11.59 -1.87 -7.36
CA GLY A 113 -12.93 -1.53 -7.83
C GLY A 113 -12.96 -0.53 -8.98
N GLU A 114 -14.18 -0.23 -9.44
CA GLU A 114 -14.46 0.77 -10.47
C GLU A 114 -15.41 1.83 -9.90
N ASP A 115 -15.25 3.07 -10.37
CA ASP A 115 -16.09 4.20 -9.96
C ASP A 115 -17.32 4.27 -10.85
N ASP A 116 -18.52 4.35 -10.28
CA ASP A 116 -19.72 4.68 -11.04
C ASP A 116 -19.96 6.20 -10.96
N PRO A 117 -19.67 6.96 -12.03
CA PRO A 117 -19.82 8.42 -12.00
C PRO A 117 -21.26 8.90 -11.80
N ALA A 118 -22.26 8.00 -11.85
CA ALA A 118 -23.65 8.32 -11.55
C ALA A 118 -23.94 8.40 -10.04
N THR A 119 -23.09 7.84 -9.19
CA THR A 119 -23.26 7.90 -7.74
C THR A 119 -22.65 9.18 -7.15
N LYS A 120 -22.88 9.41 -5.86
CA LYS A 120 -22.35 10.59 -5.15
C LYS A 120 -21.03 10.32 -4.44
N ILE A 121 -20.62 9.06 -4.39
CA ILE A 121 -19.42 8.62 -3.67
C ILE A 121 -18.46 8.06 -4.71
N VAL A 122 -17.16 8.14 -4.45
CA VAL A 122 -16.19 7.44 -5.31
C VAL A 122 -16.09 6.02 -4.79
N GLU A 123 -16.44 5.01 -5.59
CA GLU A 123 -16.45 3.61 -5.15
C GLU A 123 -15.05 2.99 -5.14
N ARG A 124 -14.21 3.36 -6.09
CA ARG A 124 -12.85 2.82 -6.19
C ARG A 124 -11.94 3.27 -5.04
N ILE A 125 -11.10 2.37 -4.55
CA ILE A 125 -10.14 2.65 -3.47
C ILE A 125 -8.72 2.77 -4.05
N PRO A 126 -8.03 3.91 -3.87
CA PRO A 126 -6.68 4.08 -4.36
C PRO A 126 -5.67 3.30 -3.52
N PHE A 127 -4.66 2.75 -4.18
CA PHE A 127 -3.47 2.20 -3.56
C PHE A 127 -2.20 2.57 -4.33
N VAL A 128 -1.08 2.52 -3.62
CA VAL A 128 0.26 2.58 -4.20
C VAL A 128 1.01 1.31 -3.84
N VAL A 129 2.24 1.16 -4.32
CA VAL A 129 3.08 0.01 -3.93
C VAL A 129 4.40 0.48 -3.38
N GLU A 130 5.05 -0.37 -2.60
CA GLU A 130 6.45 -0.23 -2.23
C GLU A 130 7.11 -1.59 -2.01
N THR A 131 8.43 -1.60 -1.85
CA THR A 131 9.21 -2.81 -1.64
C THR A 131 10.24 -2.60 -0.54
N ARG A 132 10.38 -3.57 0.36
CA ARG A 132 11.51 -3.68 1.30
C ARG A 132 12.31 -4.93 0.97
N LYS A 133 13.59 -4.77 0.65
CA LYS A 133 14.45 -5.88 0.22
C LYS A 133 15.19 -6.49 1.40
N ASN A 134 15.49 -7.78 1.33
CA ASN A 134 16.36 -8.48 2.28
C ASN A 134 15.94 -8.36 3.77
N VAL A 135 14.64 -8.32 4.04
CA VAL A 135 14.08 -8.24 5.39
C VAL A 135 14.32 -9.57 6.11
N VAL A 136 14.89 -9.52 7.31
CA VAL A 136 15.06 -10.71 8.15
C VAL A 136 13.71 -11.07 8.77
N TYR A 137 13.19 -12.25 8.46
CA TYR A 137 11.81 -12.62 8.85
C TYR A 137 11.76 -13.72 9.91
N ASN A 138 12.90 -14.25 10.37
CA ASN A 138 12.92 -15.25 11.43
C ASN A 138 14.23 -15.20 12.25
N ALA A 139 14.20 -15.88 13.40
CA ALA A 139 15.34 -15.95 14.32
C ALA A 139 16.60 -16.61 13.72
N ALA A 140 16.45 -17.41 12.65
CA ALA A 140 17.57 -18.02 11.94
C ALA A 140 18.29 -17.05 10.99
N GLY A 141 17.80 -15.80 10.85
CA GLY A 141 18.38 -14.80 9.98
C GLY A 141 18.02 -14.96 8.50
N ALA A 142 17.00 -15.76 8.18
CA ALA A 142 16.52 -15.90 6.81
C ALA A 142 15.94 -14.59 6.31
N LYS A 143 16.15 -14.30 5.02
CA LYS A 143 15.77 -13.04 4.39
C LYS A 143 14.81 -13.24 3.23
N ALA A 144 13.89 -12.29 3.07
CA ALA A 144 13.00 -12.21 1.92
C ALA A 144 12.79 -10.76 1.51
N ASP A 145 12.44 -10.56 0.24
CA ASP A 145 11.87 -9.29 -0.19
C ASP A 145 10.38 -9.26 0.20
N TYR A 146 9.90 -8.08 0.53
CA TYR A 146 8.50 -7.81 0.84
C TYR A 146 7.95 -6.75 -0.10
N VAL A 147 6.70 -6.95 -0.51
CA VAL A 147 5.91 -5.99 -1.28
C VAL A 147 4.81 -5.46 -0.39
N ASN A 148 4.57 -4.15 -0.37
CA ASN A 148 3.40 -3.58 0.28
C ASN A 148 2.33 -3.20 -0.75
N ILE A 149 1.08 -3.50 -0.42
CA ILE A 149 -0.09 -2.87 -1.04
C ILE A 149 -0.46 -1.66 -0.19
N GLY A 150 -0.07 -0.49 -0.66
CA GLY A 150 -0.15 0.75 0.08
C GLY A 150 -1.54 1.37 0.06
N VAL A 151 -2.39 0.96 1.00
CA VAL A 151 -3.73 1.50 1.23
C VAL A 151 -3.73 2.36 2.49
N ILE A 152 -4.60 3.38 2.53
CA ILE A 152 -4.87 4.09 3.78
C ILE A 152 -5.67 3.19 4.73
N GLU A 153 -5.37 3.25 6.03
CA GLU A 153 -6.17 2.53 7.03
C GLU A 153 -7.49 3.27 7.30
N GLY A 154 -7.46 4.60 7.28
CA GLY A 154 -8.64 5.44 7.45
C GLY A 154 -8.48 6.87 6.97
N SER A 155 -9.60 7.58 6.90
CA SER A 155 -9.77 8.95 6.44
C SER A 155 -9.05 9.99 7.31
N HIS A 156 -8.72 9.63 8.55
CA HIS A 156 -8.03 10.49 9.51
C HIS A 156 -6.76 11.14 8.94
N GLY A 157 -5.87 10.35 8.31
CA GLY A 157 -4.62 10.87 7.74
C GLY A 157 -4.86 11.89 6.61
N THR A 158 -5.85 11.64 5.75
CA THR A 158 -6.25 12.56 4.68
C THR A 158 -6.82 13.86 5.23
N HIS A 159 -7.64 13.79 6.29
CA HIS A 159 -8.17 14.98 6.94
C HIS A 159 -7.06 15.84 7.56
N VAL A 160 -6.10 15.24 8.27
CA VAL A 160 -4.93 15.92 8.84
C VAL A 160 -4.07 16.56 7.75
N ALA A 161 -3.82 15.85 6.65
CA ALA A 161 -3.08 16.39 5.51
C ALA A 161 -3.81 17.59 4.86
N GLY A 162 -5.15 17.54 4.81
CA GLY A 162 -5.99 18.65 4.35
C GLY A 162 -5.83 19.90 5.22
N ILE A 163 -5.99 19.78 6.55
CA ILE A 163 -5.79 20.89 7.49
C ILE A 163 -4.39 21.49 7.35
N THR A 164 -3.39 20.65 7.13
CA THR A 164 -1.99 21.09 7.05
C THR A 164 -1.69 21.80 5.73
N ALA A 165 -2.01 21.18 4.58
CA ALA A 165 -1.40 21.53 3.30
C ALA A 165 -2.37 21.68 2.13
N ALA A 166 -3.69 21.58 2.35
CA ALA A 166 -4.68 21.77 1.28
C ALA A 166 -4.43 23.07 0.50
N ASN A 167 -4.55 22.98 -0.83
CA ASN A 167 -4.27 24.11 -1.72
C ASN A 167 -5.41 24.26 -2.73
N GLY A 168 -6.32 25.20 -2.47
CA GLY A 168 -7.41 25.56 -3.36
C GLY A 168 -8.55 24.55 -3.44
N LEU A 169 -8.82 23.80 -2.37
CA LEU A 169 -9.96 22.88 -2.31
C LEU A 169 -11.30 23.62 -2.48
N PHE A 170 -12.30 22.91 -3.01
CA PHE A 170 -13.65 23.43 -3.27
C PHE A 170 -13.68 24.68 -4.16
N GLY A 171 -12.86 24.68 -5.23
CA GLY A 171 -12.76 25.80 -6.16
C GLY A 171 -12.08 27.03 -5.55
N GLY A 172 -11.06 26.82 -4.70
CA GLY A 172 -10.31 27.90 -4.06
C GLY A 172 -10.88 28.39 -2.72
N LYS A 173 -11.98 27.81 -2.23
CA LYS A 173 -12.65 28.24 -0.99
C LYS A 173 -12.01 27.71 0.29
N MET A 174 -11.16 26.69 0.20
CA MET A 174 -10.51 26.08 1.35
C MET A 174 -9.02 25.82 1.10
N ASN A 175 -8.23 26.19 2.10
CA ASN A 175 -6.78 25.98 2.16
C ASN A 175 -6.41 25.39 3.52
N GLY A 176 -5.28 24.70 3.57
CA GLY A 176 -4.64 24.31 4.82
C GLY A 176 -3.85 25.46 5.42
N ALA A 177 -3.24 25.22 6.57
CA ALA A 177 -2.40 26.20 7.26
C ALA A 177 -1.15 26.61 6.45
N ALA A 178 -0.61 25.68 5.65
CA ALA A 178 0.52 25.90 4.75
C ALA A 178 0.17 25.41 3.33
N PRO A 179 -0.59 26.21 2.55
CA PRO A 179 -1.17 25.76 1.29
C PRO A 179 -0.08 25.33 0.30
N GLY A 180 -0.18 24.09 -0.20
CA GLY A 180 0.75 23.56 -1.21
C GLY A 180 2.08 23.07 -0.64
N ALA A 181 2.24 23.06 0.69
CA ALA A 181 3.36 22.37 1.32
C ALA A 181 3.43 20.91 0.85
N LYS A 182 4.65 20.42 0.65
CA LYS A 182 4.89 19.05 0.22
C LYS A 182 4.66 18.11 1.41
N VAL A 183 3.85 17.09 1.20
CA VAL A 183 3.54 16.08 2.24
C VAL A 183 4.17 14.76 1.86
N VAL A 184 4.89 14.15 2.80
CA VAL A 184 5.24 12.73 2.77
C VAL A 184 4.28 12.01 3.71
N SER A 185 3.53 11.04 3.19
CA SER A 185 2.63 10.23 3.99
C SER A 185 3.36 9.00 4.52
N SER A 186 3.20 8.70 5.81
CA SER A 186 3.82 7.56 6.48
C SER A 186 2.80 6.89 7.39
N ARG A 187 2.15 5.81 6.92
CA ARG A 187 1.11 5.10 7.67
C ARG A 187 1.74 4.26 8.77
N ALA A 188 1.41 4.57 10.02
CA ALA A 188 1.87 3.82 11.20
C ALA A 188 0.80 2.91 11.82
N CYS A 189 -0.46 3.04 11.39
CA CYS A 189 -1.59 2.34 11.97
C CYS A 189 -1.94 1.10 11.16
N THR A 190 -2.22 0.01 11.87
CA THR A 190 -2.63 -1.28 11.32
C THR A 190 -4.13 -1.47 11.49
N TRP A 191 -4.67 -2.50 10.84
CA TRP A 191 -6.07 -2.88 10.95
C TRP A 191 -6.43 -3.63 12.24
N SER A 192 -5.55 -3.62 13.25
CA SER A 192 -5.84 -4.17 14.58
C SER A 192 -6.35 -3.10 15.57
N GLY A 193 -6.74 -1.92 15.07
CA GLY A 193 -7.33 -0.84 15.88
C GLY A 193 -6.34 0.15 16.49
N GLY A 194 -5.11 0.25 15.96
CA GLY A 194 -4.11 1.16 16.50
C GLY A 194 -2.82 1.24 15.69
N CYS A 195 -1.88 2.04 16.19
CA CYS A 195 -0.58 2.25 15.56
C CYS A 195 0.51 1.61 16.41
N THR A 196 1.52 1.02 15.77
CA THR A 196 2.52 0.23 16.49
C THR A 196 3.70 1.08 16.93
N ASN A 197 4.32 0.71 18.05
CA ASN A 197 5.51 1.42 18.54
C ASN A 197 6.68 1.35 17.54
N ILE A 198 6.78 0.24 16.79
CA ILE A 198 7.79 0.07 15.75
C ILE A 198 7.54 1.06 14.62
N ALA A 199 6.33 1.08 14.05
CA ALA A 199 5.98 1.99 12.97
C ALA A 199 6.08 3.46 13.37
N LEU A 200 5.68 3.82 14.59
CA LEU A 200 5.83 5.19 15.10
C LEU A 200 7.30 5.58 15.23
N THR A 201 8.13 4.74 15.86
CA THR A 201 9.54 5.05 16.12
C THR A 201 10.35 5.04 14.84
N GLU A 202 10.33 3.93 14.10
CA GLU A 202 11.11 3.77 12.88
C GLU A 202 10.57 4.64 11.74
N GLY A 203 9.25 4.82 11.64
CA GLY A 203 8.65 5.72 10.66
C GLY A 203 9.04 7.18 10.88
N MET A 204 9.07 7.65 12.13
CA MET A 204 9.58 9.00 12.43
C MET A 204 11.06 9.15 12.07
N ILE A 205 11.89 8.14 12.37
CA ILE A 205 13.30 8.14 11.98
C ILE A 205 13.43 8.18 10.45
N ASP A 206 12.68 7.36 9.71
CA ASP A 206 12.71 7.32 8.25
C ASP A 206 12.30 8.66 7.61
N LEU A 207 11.24 9.29 8.14
CA LEU A 207 10.79 10.62 7.75
C LEU A 207 11.91 11.66 7.85
N VAL A 208 12.63 11.70 8.97
CA VAL A 208 13.67 12.71 9.21
C VAL A 208 14.96 12.35 8.47
N VAL A 209 15.47 11.13 8.65
CA VAL A 209 16.81 10.73 8.21
C VAL A 209 16.86 10.46 6.71
N ASN A 210 15.86 9.76 6.16
CA ASN A 210 15.92 9.28 4.78
C ASN A 210 15.06 10.10 3.81
N ARG A 211 13.98 10.72 4.31
CA ARG A 211 13.06 11.53 3.49
C ARG A 211 13.31 13.03 3.60
N GLY A 212 14.06 13.45 4.63
CA GLY A 212 14.47 14.85 4.80
C GLY A 212 13.29 15.78 5.03
N VAL A 213 12.27 15.35 5.79
CA VAL A 213 11.15 16.24 6.13
C VAL A 213 11.58 17.28 7.16
N ASP A 214 11.09 18.51 7.01
CA ASP A 214 11.39 19.61 7.93
C ASP A 214 10.58 19.54 9.23
N ILE A 215 9.35 19.01 9.15
CA ILE A 215 8.39 18.94 10.26
C ILE A 215 7.68 17.58 10.19
N VAL A 216 7.57 16.92 11.34
CA VAL A 216 6.74 15.72 11.53
C VAL A 216 5.51 16.11 12.34
N ASN A 217 4.32 15.84 11.77
CA ASN A 217 3.06 15.95 12.49
C ASN A 217 2.52 14.56 12.82
N MET A 218 2.54 14.21 14.11
CA MET A 218 2.01 12.94 14.62
C MET A 218 0.68 13.19 15.32
N SER A 219 -0.43 12.94 14.62
CA SER A 219 -1.79 13.11 15.16
C SER A 219 -2.28 11.85 15.88
N ILE A 220 -1.40 11.20 16.64
CA ILE A 220 -1.63 9.92 17.33
C ILE A 220 -1.16 10.12 18.77
N GLY A 221 -1.93 9.63 19.73
CA GLY A 221 -1.60 9.72 21.16
C GLY A 221 -2.25 8.60 21.96
N GLY A 222 -1.50 8.04 22.91
CA GLY A 222 -1.89 6.92 23.76
C GLY A 222 -0.67 6.44 24.56
N LEU A 223 -0.91 5.77 25.69
CA LEU A 223 0.19 5.15 26.44
C LEU A 223 0.65 3.86 25.72
N PRO A 224 1.97 3.56 25.69
CA PRO A 224 2.49 2.29 25.20
C PRO A 224 2.08 1.10 26.05
#